data_AF-A0A928T4L4-F1
#
_entry.id   AF-A0A928T4L4-F1
#
_cell.length_a   1.000
_cell.length_b   1.000
_cell.length_c   1.000
_cell.angle_alpha   90.00
_cell.angle_beta   90.00
_cell.angle_gamma   90.00
#
_symmetry.space_group_name_H-M   'P 1'
#
loop_
_entity.id
_entity.type
_entity.pdbx_description
1 polymer ?
#
loop_
_entity_poly.entity_id
_entity_poly.type
_entity_poly.pdbx_seq_one_letter_code
_entity_poly.pdbx_strand_id
1 'polypeptide(L)'
;MRKLICLLLAVVATTSHARTVSWRSDIFDTLLDSSGAMLDDTFTFELGAFDTGFTPTALNFDQWSLHWHAFGRATYESINGNGWEPSLQYFTKDTTVLAGQFSSESPPLASHAFTAGTDAWLWVYDTQAVTPASEWALVRGSTWTFPASDLLNLTPVTWELNSADISLWGGANDLRGAGEFSSLPLTFDLQTAVVPEPAGALLVVAALCLSRRRREAEAA
;
A
#
# COMPACT_ATOMS: atom_id res chain seq x y z
N MET A 1 -58.86 9.80 -35.31
CA MET A 1 -58.09 9.22 -34.19
C MET A 1 -56.85 8.52 -34.73
N ARG A 2 -55.66 9.08 -34.51
CA ARG A 2 -54.38 8.35 -34.41
C ARG A 2 -53.28 9.38 -34.13
N LYS A 3 -53.02 9.61 -32.84
CA LYS A 3 -51.83 10.36 -32.39
C LYS A 3 -50.66 9.38 -32.49
N LEU A 4 -49.76 9.62 -33.44
CA LEU A 4 -48.48 8.93 -33.50
C LEU A 4 -47.54 9.64 -32.51
N ILE A 5 -47.27 9.01 -31.37
CA ILE A 5 -46.26 9.47 -30.41
C ILE A 5 -44.96 8.77 -30.80
N CYS A 6 -44.03 9.51 -31.41
CA CYS A 6 -42.65 9.06 -31.56
C CYS A 6 -41.94 9.23 -30.22
N LEU A 7 -41.65 8.11 -29.55
CA LEU A 7 -40.78 8.08 -28.38
C LEU A 7 -39.33 8.06 -28.86
N LEU A 8 -38.64 9.20 -28.77
CA LEU A 8 -37.19 9.28 -29.01
C LEU A 8 -36.49 8.76 -27.74
N LEU A 9 -35.96 7.54 -27.79
CA LEU A 9 -35.08 7.02 -26.74
C LEU A 9 -33.70 7.65 -26.93
N ALA A 10 -33.41 8.74 -26.22
CA ALA A 10 -32.07 9.30 -26.16
C ALA A 10 -31.19 8.40 -25.28
N VAL A 11 -30.45 7.49 -25.91
CA VAL A 11 -29.33 6.80 -25.26
C VAL A 11 -28.25 7.84 -25.02
N VAL A 12 -28.21 8.42 -23.83
CA VAL A 12 -27.06 9.20 -23.37
C VAL A 12 -25.94 8.18 -23.11
N ALA A 13 -25.07 7.99 -24.09
CA ALA A 13 -23.83 7.27 -23.89
C ALA A 13 -22.97 8.12 -22.93
N THR A 14 -23.04 7.82 -21.63
CA THR A 14 -22.10 8.38 -20.66
C THR A 14 -20.74 7.81 -21.01
N THR A 15 -19.83 8.68 -21.42
CA THR A 15 -18.45 8.28 -21.71
C THR A 15 -17.78 7.90 -20.38
N SER A 16 -17.40 6.63 -20.22
CA SER A 16 -16.78 6.13 -18.98
C SER A 16 -15.30 6.44 -18.96
N HIS A 17 -14.90 7.48 -18.24
CA HIS A 17 -13.49 7.81 -18.01
C HIS A 17 -12.79 6.66 -17.26
N ALA A 18 -11.70 6.14 -17.81
CA ALA A 18 -10.99 5.01 -17.21
C ALA A 18 -9.50 5.08 -17.54
N ARG A 19 -8.63 4.86 -16.56
CA ARG A 19 -7.18 4.80 -16.78
C ARG A 19 -6.53 3.69 -15.98
N THR A 20 -5.76 2.83 -16.65
CA THR A 20 -5.08 1.70 -16.02
C THR A 20 -3.78 2.15 -15.33
N VAL A 21 -3.56 1.60 -14.15
CA VAL A 21 -2.30 1.64 -13.41
C VAL A 21 -1.76 0.22 -13.36
N SER A 22 -0.59 0.02 -13.96
CA SER A 22 0.20 -1.21 -13.89
C SER A 22 1.25 -1.04 -12.81
N TRP A 23 1.23 -1.90 -11.80
CA TRP A 23 2.20 -1.84 -10.70
C TRP A 23 2.81 -3.21 -10.45
N ARG A 24 4.14 -3.25 -10.32
CA ARG A 24 4.91 -4.50 -10.37
C ARG A 24 6.31 -4.39 -9.79
N SER A 25 6.93 -5.53 -9.56
CA SER A 25 8.37 -5.69 -9.37
C SER A 25 9.02 -6.24 -10.65
N ASP A 26 10.34 -6.42 -10.65
CA ASP A 26 11.01 -7.23 -11.66
C ASP A 26 10.96 -8.72 -11.27
N ILE A 27 11.12 -9.61 -12.25
CA ILE A 27 11.15 -11.06 -11.99
C ILE A 27 12.49 -11.42 -11.37
N PHE A 28 12.47 -12.23 -10.31
CA PHE A 28 13.64 -12.60 -9.50
C PHE A 28 14.20 -11.45 -8.64
N ASP A 29 13.36 -10.48 -8.29
CA ASP A 29 13.71 -9.49 -7.28
C ASP A 29 14.01 -10.16 -5.94
N THR A 30 14.86 -9.50 -5.15
CA THR A 30 15.21 -9.91 -3.80
C THR A 30 14.21 -9.30 -2.83
N LEU A 31 13.07 -9.98 -2.63
CA LEU A 31 12.00 -9.55 -1.72
C LEU A 31 12.12 -10.35 -0.41
N LEU A 32 12.41 -9.65 0.68
CA LEU A 32 12.83 -10.28 1.94
C LEU A 32 11.93 -9.91 3.11
N ASP A 33 11.90 -10.78 4.12
CA ASP A 33 11.36 -10.46 5.44
C ASP A 33 12.40 -9.76 6.33
N SER A 34 12.01 -9.40 7.56
CA SER A 34 12.92 -8.77 8.53
C SER A 34 14.13 -9.64 8.92
N SER A 35 14.05 -10.96 8.69
CA SER A 35 15.10 -11.95 8.95
C SER A 35 16.00 -12.21 7.74
N GLY A 36 15.67 -11.63 6.58
CA GLY A 36 16.39 -11.83 5.34
C GLY A 36 16.03 -13.13 4.63
N ALA A 37 14.92 -13.78 5.00
CA ALA A 37 14.35 -14.86 4.23
C ALA A 37 13.49 -14.31 3.09
N MET A 38 13.35 -15.07 2.01
CA MET A 38 12.49 -14.68 0.87
C MET A 38 11.02 -14.67 1.29
N LEU A 39 10.25 -13.69 0.81
CA LEU A 39 8.81 -13.63 1.07
C LEU A 39 8.11 -14.87 0.52
N ASP A 40 7.19 -15.43 1.30
CA ASP A 40 6.40 -16.62 0.93
C ASP A 40 4.97 -16.26 0.50
N ASP A 41 4.10 -17.26 0.34
CA ASP A 41 2.71 -17.08 -0.10
C ASP A 41 1.78 -16.49 0.96
N THR A 42 2.27 -16.21 2.17
CA THR A 42 1.49 -15.56 3.24
C THR A 42 1.43 -14.04 3.08
N PHE A 43 2.35 -13.46 2.29
CA PHE A 43 2.40 -12.03 2.06
C PHE A 43 1.37 -11.55 1.03
N THR A 44 0.85 -10.35 1.29
CA THR A 44 -0.06 -9.61 0.42
C THR A 44 0.59 -8.28 0.05
N PHE A 45 0.40 -7.89 -1.22
CA PHE A 45 0.82 -6.60 -1.74
C PHE A 45 -0.43 -5.78 -2.06
N GLU A 46 -0.51 -4.58 -1.51
CA GLU A 46 -1.59 -3.63 -1.80
C GLU A 46 -1.03 -2.31 -2.31
N LEU A 47 -1.51 -1.91 -3.47
CA LEU A 47 -1.37 -0.53 -3.92
C LEU A 47 -2.58 0.25 -3.42
N GLY A 48 -2.38 1.41 -2.82
CA GLY A 48 -3.48 2.19 -2.24
C GLY A 48 -3.09 3.61 -1.84
N ALA A 49 -4.00 4.24 -1.09
CA ALA A 49 -3.79 5.57 -0.52
C ALA A 49 -4.35 5.63 0.90
N PHE A 50 -3.88 6.61 1.67
CA PHE A 50 -4.48 6.96 2.95
C PHE A 50 -5.58 8.01 2.77
N ASP A 51 -6.45 8.13 3.79
CA ASP A 51 -7.43 9.19 3.91
C ASP A 51 -6.84 10.58 3.65
N THR A 52 -7.64 11.45 3.04
CA THR A 52 -7.26 12.85 2.86
C THR A 52 -7.05 13.51 4.22
N GLY A 53 -5.87 14.10 4.44
CA GLY A 53 -5.49 14.73 5.70
C GLY A 53 -4.82 13.80 6.70
N PHE A 54 -4.74 12.49 6.42
CA PHE A 54 -3.90 11.57 7.17
C PHE A 54 -2.50 11.50 6.54
N THR A 55 -1.47 11.81 7.32
CA THR A 55 -0.07 11.61 6.90
C THR A 55 0.50 10.41 7.64
N PRO A 56 0.83 9.31 6.93
CA PRO A 56 1.41 8.14 7.58
C PRO A 56 2.81 8.47 8.10
N THR A 57 3.10 8.04 9.31
CA THR A 57 4.41 8.16 9.96
C THR A 57 4.71 6.89 10.76
N ALA A 58 5.99 6.63 11.04
CA ALA A 58 6.36 5.51 11.90
C ALA A 58 5.82 5.61 13.34
N LEU A 59 5.23 6.75 13.75
CA LEU A 59 4.64 6.94 15.09
C LEU A 59 3.15 6.66 15.15
N ASN A 60 2.46 6.52 14.01
CA ASN A 60 1.02 6.28 13.92
C ASN A 60 0.68 5.01 13.11
N PHE A 61 1.61 4.04 13.07
CA PHE A 61 1.45 2.79 12.33
C PHE A 61 0.24 1.97 12.80
N ASP A 62 -0.12 2.11 14.06
CA ASP A 62 -1.31 1.50 14.67
C ASP A 62 -2.63 2.02 14.10
N GLN A 63 -2.60 3.17 13.41
CA GLN A 63 -3.76 3.80 12.78
C GLN A 63 -3.82 3.54 11.27
N TRP A 64 -2.79 2.96 10.66
CA TRP A 64 -2.69 2.86 9.21
C TRP A 64 -3.83 2.06 8.60
N SER A 65 -4.14 0.88 9.13
CA SER A 65 -5.22 0.02 8.61
C SER A 65 -6.60 0.68 8.69
N LEU A 66 -6.81 1.60 9.63
CA LEU A 66 -8.05 2.37 9.74
C LEU A 66 -8.20 3.44 8.65
N HIS A 67 -7.07 4.04 8.23
CA HIS A 67 -7.03 5.13 7.27
C HIS A 67 -6.65 4.68 5.86
N TRP A 68 -6.39 3.39 5.66
CA TRP A 68 -5.93 2.83 4.40
C TRP A 68 -7.09 2.44 3.49
N HIS A 69 -6.94 2.77 2.21
CA HIS A 69 -7.84 2.35 1.14
C HIS A 69 -7.04 1.66 0.06
N ALA A 70 -7.21 0.34 -0.04
CA ALA A 70 -6.60 -0.45 -1.10
C ALA A 70 -7.25 -0.09 -2.44
N PHE A 71 -6.41 0.24 -3.42
CA PHE A 71 -6.80 0.41 -4.81
C PHE A 71 -6.71 -0.91 -5.57
N GLY A 72 -5.60 -1.63 -5.44
CA GLY A 72 -5.40 -2.94 -6.03
C GLY A 72 -4.72 -3.88 -5.06
N ARG A 73 -4.96 -5.19 -5.21
CA ARG A 73 -4.39 -6.21 -4.33
C ARG A 73 -3.80 -7.36 -5.14
N ALA A 74 -2.55 -7.70 -4.84
CA ALA A 74 -1.86 -8.87 -5.35
C ALA A 74 -1.62 -9.83 -4.18
N THR A 75 -2.37 -10.94 -4.19
CA THR A 75 -2.20 -12.09 -3.32
C THR A 75 -1.66 -13.26 -4.13
N TYR A 76 -1.21 -14.31 -3.45
CA TYR A 76 -0.82 -15.53 -4.13
C TYR A 76 -2.01 -16.16 -4.87
N GLU A 77 -1.91 -16.27 -6.19
CA GLU A 77 -2.85 -16.98 -7.06
C GLU A 77 -2.04 -17.81 -8.06
N SER A 78 -1.95 -19.12 -7.86
CA SER A 78 -0.92 -19.96 -8.48
C SER A 78 -0.88 -20.05 -10.02
N ILE A 79 -1.74 -19.35 -10.78
CA ILE A 79 -1.94 -19.59 -12.22
C ILE A 79 -2.23 -18.33 -13.08
N ASN A 80 -2.38 -17.11 -12.54
CA ASN A 80 -2.95 -16.00 -13.33
C ASN A 80 -2.01 -14.88 -13.81
N GLY A 81 -0.73 -14.86 -13.41
CA GLY A 81 0.23 -13.85 -13.88
C GLY A 81 -0.15 -12.38 -13.59
N ASN A 82 -1.10 -12.18 -12.66
CA ASN A 82 -1.68 -10.90 -12.24
C ASN A 82 -1.92 -10.91 -10.73
N GLY A 83 -0.83 -11.17 -9.98
CA GLY A 83 -0.84 -11.33 -8.53
C GLY A 83 0.58 -11.45 -7.98
N TRP A 84 0.72 -12.12 -6.85
CA TRP A 84 1.99 -12.41 -6.19
C TRP A 84 2.47 -13.83 -6.53
N GLU A 85 3.72 -13.98 -6.94
CA GLU A 85 4.36 -15.24 -7.30
C GLU A 85 5.64 -15.47 -6.48
N PRO A 86 5.53 -16.09 -5.29
CA PRO A 86 6.67 -16.29 -4.39
C PRO A 86 7.82 -17.08 -5.02
N SER A 87 7.53 -18.07 -5.88
CA SER A 87 8.57 -18.87 -6.53
C SER A 87 9.46 -18.07 -7.49
N LEU A 88 8.96 -16.94 -7.99
CA LEU A 88 9.66 -16.03 -8.88
C LEU A 88 10.06 -14.73 -8.18
N GLN A 89 9.71 -14.56 -6.90
CA GLN A 89 9.84 -13.32 -6.14
C GLN A 89 9.37 -12.11 -6.95
N TYR A 90 8.15 -12.23 -7.48
CA TYR A 90 7.59 -11.27 -8.41
C TYR A 90 6.13 -10.96 -8.09
N PHE A 91 5.76 -9.68 -8.10
CA PHE A 91 4.34 -9.29 -8.14
C PHE A 91 4.05 -8.42 -9.36
N THR A 92 2.82 -8.53 -9.85
CA THR A 92 2.29 -7.61 -10.85
C THR A 92 0.79 -7.51 -10.74
N LYS A 93 0.26 -6.31 -10.98
CA LYS A 93 -1.17 -6.11 -11.07
C LYS A 93 -1.50 -4.94 -11.97
N ASP A 94 -2.52 -5.14 -12.81
CA ASP A 94 -3.20 -4.06 -13.52
C ASP A 94 -4.53 -3.74 -12.83
N THR A 95 -4.68 -2.50 -12.38
CA THR A 95 -5.92 -2.01 -11.78
C THR A 95 -6.32 -0.69 -12.45
N THR A 96 -7.59 -0.55 -12.82
CA THR A 96 -8.08 0.62 -13.56
C THR A 96 -8.81 1.58 -12.65
N VAL A 97 -8.44 2.87 -12.71
CA VAL A 97 -9.20 3.97 -12.13
C VAL A 97 -10.41 4.21 -13.02
N LEU A 98 -11.59 3.81 -12.57
CA LEU A 98 -12.87 3.96 -13.26
C LEU A 98 -13.45 5.38 -13.10
N ALA A 99 -14.55 5.63 -13.79
CA ALA A 99 -15.29 6.88 -13.68
C ALA A 99 -15.74 7.08 -12.23
N GLY A 100 -15.61 8.31 -11.72
CA GLY A 100 -15.80 8.60 -10.29
C GLY A 100 -14.60 8.26 -9.42
N GLN A 101 -13.44 7.94 -10.02
CA GLN A 101 -12.19 7.62 -9.34
C GLN A 101 -12.21 6.34 -8.49
N PHE A 102 -13.05 5.37 -8.86
CA PHE A 102 -13.12 4.09 -8.15
C PHE A 102 -12.16 3.06 -8.73
N SER A 103 -11.75 2.09 -7.92
CA SER A 103 -10.97 0.95 -8.40
C SER A 103 -11.84 -0.02 -9.22
N SER A 104 -11.24 -0.64 -10.24
CA SER A 104 -11.78 -1.77 -10.99
C SER A 104 -11.43 -3.14 -10.38
N GLU A 105 -10.85 -3.19 -9.18
CA GLU A 105 -10.37 -4.43 -8.56
C GLU A 105 -11.48 -5.49 -8.48
N SER A 106 -11.12 -6.74 -8.75
CA SER A 106 -11.99 -7.89 -8.66
C SER A 106 -11.24 -9.04 -7.97
N PRO A 107 -11.76 -9.59 -6.86
CA PRO A 107 -13.00 -9.21 -6.18
C PRO A 107 -13.03 -7.76 -5.67
N PRO A 108 -14.20 -7.09 -5.60
CA PRO A 108 -14.27 -5.70 -5.19
C PRO A 108 -13.71 -5.44 -3.79
N LEU A 109 -12.88 -4.41 -3.68
CA LEU A 109 -12.38 -3.87 -2.41
C LEU A 109 -13.43 -2.93 -1.78
N ALA A 110 -13.16 -2.47 -0.55
CA ALA A 110 -13.97 -1.45 0.09
C ALA A 110 -14.05 -0.19 -0.81
N SER A 111 -15.25 0.35 -0.99
CA SER A 111 -15.46 1.46 -1.93
C SER A 111 -14.78 2.73 -1.43
N HIS A 112 -13.86 3.25 -2.24
CA HIS A 112 -13.16 4.51 -1.99
C HIS A 112 -12.92 5.24 -3.32
N ALA A 113 -13.06 6.57 -3.30
CA ALA A 113 -12.82 7.43 -4.47
C ALA A 113 -11.41 8.05 -4.38
N PHE A 114 -10.49 7.57 -5.22
CA PHE A 114 -9.08 7.95 -5.22
C PHE A 114 -8.87 9.31 -5.88
N THR A 115 -8.65 10.37 -5.10
CA THR A 115 -8.45 11.71 -5.66
C THR A 115 -7.19 11.75 -6.53
N ALA A 116 -7.31 12.32 -7.73
CA ALA A 116 -6.18 12.46 -8.65
C ALA A 116 -5.09 13.37 -8.04
N GLY A 117 -3.83 12.99 -8.17
CA GLY A 117 -2.70 13.67 -7.56
C GLY A 117 -2.40 13.25 -6.12
N THR A 118 -3.26 12.45 -5.48
CA THR A 118 -2.96 11.86 -4.17
C THR A 118 -1.85 10.84 -4.29
N ASP A 119 -0.97 10.83 -3.30
CA ASP A 119 0.14 9.89 -3.20
C ASP A 119 -0.33 8.44 -3.18
N ALA A 120 0.24 7.63 -4.07
CA ALA A 120 0.04 6.20 -4.10
C ALA A 120 1.16 5.49 -3.34
N TRP A 121 0.80 4.53 -2.51
CA TRP A 121 1.71 3.74 -1.67
C TRP A 121 1.56 2.26 -1.99
N LEU A 122 2.66 1.53 -1.90
CA LEU A 122 2.68 0.08 -1.85
C LEU A 122 2.85 -0.34 -0.40
N TRP A 123 1.84 -1.05 0.14
CA TRP A 123 1.90 -1.71 1.43
C TRP A 123 2.04 -3.21 1.23
N VAL A 124 3.13 -3.78 1.70
CA VAL A 124 3.39 -5.22 1.73
C VAL A 124 3.28 -5.70 3.16
N TYR A 125 2.51 -6.76 3.40
CA TYR A 125 2.30 -7.28 4.75
C TYR A 125 1.94 -8.76 4.75
N ASP A 126 2.25 -9.46 5.83
CA ASP A 126 1.69 -10.79 6.15
C ASP A 126 0.27 -10.67 6.76
N THR A 127 0.07 -9.67 7.64
CA THR A 127 -1.21 -9.31 8.24
C THR A 127 -1.26 -7.82 8.54
N GLN A 128 -2.39 -7.16 8.32
CA GLN A 128 -2.58 -5.74 8.70
C GLN A 128 -2.85 -5.56 10.21
N ALA A 129 -3.00 -6.65 10.96
CA ALA A 129 -3.12 -6.58 12.41
C ALA A 129 -1.79 -6.13 13.02
N VAL A 130 -1.84 -5.30 14.06
CA VAL A 130 -0.64 -4.89 14.79
C VAL A 130 -0.33 -5.97 15.83
N THR A 131 0.54 -6.92 15.48
CA THR A 131 0.98 -7.98 16.39
C THR A 131 2.51 -8.08 16.38
N PRO A 132 3.16 -8.64 17.42
CA PRO A 132 4.63 -8.72 17.53
C PRO A 132 5.33 -9.44 16.38
N ALA A 133 4.60 -10.23 15.60
CA ALA A 133 5.14 -11.02 14.51
C ALA A 133 4.75 -10.46 13.14
N SER A 134 3.96 -9.37 13.12
CA SER A 134 3.51 -8.76 11.88
C SER A 134 4.68 -8.12 11.16
N GLU A 135 4.75 -8.31 9.86
CA GLU A 135 5.86 -7.96 8.99
C GLU A 135 5.36 -7.02 7.91
N TRP A 136 5.75 -5.74 7.95
CA TRP A 136 5.27 -4.72 7.01
C TRP A 136 6.40 -4.11 6.20
N ALA A 137 6.09 -3.65 4.99
CA ALA A 137 6.82 -2.60 4.29
C ALA A 137 5.82 -1.60 3.72
N LEU A 138 6.08 -0.30 3.90
CA LEU A 138 5.27 0.77 3.31
C LEU A 138 6.19 1.70 2.54
N VAL A 139 6.09 1.62 1.21
CA VAL A 139 7.04 2.25 0.28
C VAL A 139 6.30 2.94 -0.86
N ARG A 140 6.99 3.87 -1.53
CA ARG A 140 6.47 4.52 -2.74
C ARG A 140 7.60 5.15 -3.55
N GLY A 141 7.28 5.49 -4.79
CA GLY A 141 8.04 6.49 -5.56
C GLY A 141 7.52 7.91 -5.30
N SER A 142 8.42 8.89 -5.36
CA SER A 142 8.14 10.33 -5.25
C SER A 142 7.23 10.84 -6.36
N THR A 143 7.16 10.13 -7.49
CA THR A 143 6.31 10.46 -8.64
C THR A 143 5.00 9.65 -8.67
N TRP A 144 4.81 8.72 -7.72
CA TRP A 144 3.62 7.87 -7.70
C TRP A 144 2.45 8.65 -7.11
N THR A 145 1.58 9.12 -7.99
CA THR A 145 0.34 9.82 -7.64
C THR A 145 -0.80 9.31 -8.50
N PHE A 146 -1.96 9.05 -7.88
CA PHE A 146 -3.14 8.55 -8.58
C PHE A 146 -3.48 9.41 -9.79
N PRO A 147 -3.64 8.81 -10.98
CA PRO A 147 -4.03 9.57 -12.16
C PRO A 147 -5.51 9.96 -12.09
N ALA A 148 -5.88 11.00 -12.82
CA ALA A 148 -7.27 11.21 -13.18
C ALA A 148 -7.73 10.09 -14.13
N SER A 149 -8.97 9.64 -13.94
CA SER A 149 -9.68 8.87 -14.97
C SER A 149 -9.80 9.75 -16.22
N ASP A 150 -9.29 9.27 -17.36
CA ASP A 150 -9.24 10.02 -18.61
C ASP A 150 -9.60 9.10 -19.78
N LEU A 151 -10.52 9.55 -20.64
CA LEU A 151 -10.94 8.80 -21.83
C LEU A 151 -9.95 8.90 -22.99
N LEU A 152 -9.18 9.99 -23.02
CA LEU A 152 -8.36 10.34 -24.17
C LEU A 152 -6.91 9.91 -23.97
N ASN A 153 -6.54 9.58 -22.73
CA ASN A 153 -5.22 9.08 -22.38
C ASN A 153 -5.28 7.58 -22.04
N LEU A 154 -5.18 6.77 -23.07
CA LEU A 154 -5.23 5.31 -22.98
C LEU A 154 -3.89 4.68 -22.55
N THR A 155 -2.84 5.48 -22.35
CA THR A 155 -1.55 4.96 -21.93
C THR A 155 -1.59 4.62 -20.43
N PRO A 156 -1.34 3.34 -20.07
CA PRO A 156 -1.25 2.95 -18.68
C PRO A 156 -0.18 3.76 -17.94
N VAL A 157 -0.45 4.09 -16.69
CA VAL A 157 0.60 4.55 -15.77
C VAL A 157 1.31 3.32 -15.26
N THR A 158 2.64 3.34 -15.23
CA THR A 158 3.43 2.24 -14.67
C THR A 158 4.16 2.70 -13.42
N TRP A 159 4.02 1.95 -12.33
CA TRP A 159 4.77 2.12 -11.09
C TRP A 159 5.54 0.84 -10.77
N GLU A 160 6.85 0.91 -10.87
CA GLU A 160 7.72 -0.27 -10.69
C GLU A 160 8.45 -0.16 -9.36
N LEU A 161 8.55 -1.26 -8.61
CA LEU A 161 9.23 -1.30 -7.32
C LEU A 161 10.64 -0.69 -7.39
N ASN A 162 11.39 -0.97 -8.46
CA ASN A 162 12.74 -0.44 -8.72
C ASN A 162 12.81 1.11 -8.79
N SER A 163 11.67 1.80 -8.90
CA SER A 163 11.53 3.25 -8.91
C SER A 163 11.05 3.83 -7.57
N ALA A 164 10.79 2.99 -6.56
CA ALA A 164 10.46 3.43 -5.22
C ALA A 164 11.68 4.06 -4.53
N ASP A 165 11.55 5.30 -4.09
CA ASP A 165 12.63 6.10 -3.49
C ASP A 165 12.27 6.63 -2.09
N ILE A 166 11.11 6.24 -1.57
CA ILE A 166 10.62 6.56 -0.23
C ILE A 166 10.23 5.26 0.47
N SER A 167 10.86 4.99 1.61
CA SER A 167 10.47 3.91 2.52
C SER A 167 10.12 4.49 3.89
N LEU A 168 8.85 4.33 4.29
CA LEU A 168 8.38 4.75 5.61
C LEU A 168 8.62 3.65 6.65
N TRP A 169 8.41 2.40 6.26
CA TRP A 169 8.59 1.20 7.07
C TRP A 169 9.10 0.05 6.19
N GLY A 170 9.89 -0.85 6.78
CA GLY A 170 10.61 -1.85 6.00
C GLY A 170 11.67 -1.17 5.12
N GLY A 171 11.77 -1.56 3.87
CA GLY A 171 12.72 -1.00 2.93
C GLY A 171 12.37 -1.33 1.48
N ALA A 172 12.85 -0.51 0.55
CA ALA A 172 12.89 -0.80 -0.88
C ALA A 172 14.15 -0.23 -1.52
N ASN A 173 14.71 -0.93 -2.52
CA ASN A 173 15.89 -0.50 -3.28
C ASN A 173 17.05 -0.03 -2.38
N ASP A 174 17.43 -0.88 -1.43
CA ASP A 174 18.46 -0.62 -0.41
C ASP A 174 18.16 0.53 0.60
N LEU A 175 17.08 1.29 0.39
CA LEU A 175 16.62 2.30 1.33
C LEU A 175 15.81 1.64 2.45
N ARG A 176 16.23 1.86 3.70
CA ARG A 176 15.53 1.38 4.90
C ARG A 176 14.73 2.49 5.55
N GLY A 177 13.45 2.21 5.79
CA GLY A 177 12.56 2.98 6.66
C GLY A 177 12.59 2.50 8.11
N ALA A 178 11.51 2.77 8.84
CA ALA A 178 11.34 2.32 10.22
C ALA A 178 11.03 0.81 10.32
N GLY A 179 10.99 0.31 11.55
CA GLY A 179 10.72 -1.09 11.88
C GLY A 179 11.95 -1.82 12.42
N GLU A 180 11.72 -3.02 12.94
CA GLU A 180 12.79 -3.85 13.49
C GLU A 180 13.23 -4.93 12.48
N PHE A 181 14.55 -5.10 12.36
CA PHE A 181 15.18 -6.07 11.46
C PHE A 181 16.12 -6.96 12.27
N SER A 182 16.06 -8.26 12.04
CA SER A 182 17.02 -9.22 12.60
C SER A 182 18.17 -9.53 11.62
N SER A 183 17.98 -9.22 10.33
CA SER A 183 19.01 -9.26 9.29
C SER A 183 19.05 -7.97 8.49
N LEU A 184 20.26 -7.51 8.19
CA LEU A 184 20.52 -6.30 7.42
C LEU A 184 21.29 -6.64 6.14
N PRO A 185 20.63 -7.27 5.13
CA PRO A 185 21.24 -7.51 3.84
C PRO A 185 21.76 -6.20 3.22
N LEU A 186 22.91 -6.29 2.53
CA LEU A 186 23.52 -5.14 1.86
C LEU A 186 22.75 -4.71 0.61
N THR A 187 22.08 -5.67 -0.04
CA THR A 187 21.32 -5.47 -1.27
C THR A 187 19.96 -6.14 -1.16
N PHE A 188 18.89 -5.42 -1.47
CA PHE A 188 17.51 -5.93 -1.52
C PHE A 188 16.60 -4.98 -2.34
N ASP A 189 15.61 -5.55 -3.02
CA ASP A 189 14.62 -4.76 -3.78
C ASP A 189 13.44 -4.37 -2.88
N LEU A 190 13.05 -5.25 -1.94
CA LEU A 190 12.11 -4.99 -0.86
C LEU A 190 12.55 -5.74 0.40
N GLN A 191 12.42 -5.13 1.57
CA GLN A 191 12.54 -5.85 2.84
C GLN A 191 11.42 -5.42 3.80
N THR A 192 10.65 -6.35 4.35
CA THR A 192 9.70 -6.04 5.44
C THR A 192 10.41 -5.91 6.79
N ALA A 193 9.71 -5.32 7.77
CA ALA A 193 10.19 -5.16 9.12
C ALA A 193 9.09 -5.49 10.13
N VAL A 194 9.50 -6.02 11.28
CA VAL A 194 8.59 -6.38 12.38
C VAL A 194 7.89 -5.14 12.90
N VAL A 195 6.60 -5.28 13.18
CA VAL A 195 5.75 -4.29 13.84
C VAL A 195 5.75 -4.53 15.36
N PRO A 196 6.20 -3.55 16.17
CA PRO A 196 6.24 -3.71 17.62
C PRO A 196 4.84 -3.61 18.24
N GLU A 197 4.65 -4.21 19.43
CA GLU A 197 3.39 -4.08 20.17
C GLU A 197 3.13 -2.62 20.61
N PRO A 198 1.89 -2.10 20.49
CA PRO A 198 1.55 -0.74 20.92
C PRO A 198 1.78 -0.49 22.42
N ALA A 199 1.65 -1.53 23.26
CA ALA A 199 1.75 -1.42 24.71
C ALA A 199 3.19 -1.20 25.20
N GLY A 200 4.20 -1.69 24.46
CA GLY A 200 5.61 -1.54 24.82
C GLY A 200 6.06 -0.07 24.83
N ALA A 201 5.62 0.70 23.83
CA ALA A 201 5.91 2.13 23.74
C ALA A 201 5.31 2.93 24.91
N LEU A 202 4.08 2.60 25.33
CA LEU A 202 3.41 3.23 26.47
C LEU A 202 4.12 2.93 27.80
N LEU A 203 4.64 1.72 27.98
CA LEU A 203 5.38 1.35 29.19
C LEU A 203 6.73 2.07 29.30
N VAL A 204 7.44 2.28 28.18
CA VAL A 204 8.69 3.07 28.17
C VAL A 204 8.41 4.53 28.51
N VAL A 205 7.36 5.13 27.94
CA VAL A 205 6.95 6.50 28.27
C VAL A 205 6.54 6.61 29.74
N ALA A 206 5.76 5.66 30.25
CA ALA A 206 5.37 5.62 31.66
C ALA A 206 6.59 5.48 32.60
N ALA A 207 7.56 4.64 32.26
CA ALA A 207 8.79 4.48 33.02
C ALA A 207 9.66 5.75 33.01
N LEU A 208 9.74 6.46 31.88
CA LEU A 208 10.43 7.75 31.77
C LEU A 208 9.74 8.85 32.59
N CYS A 209 8.41 8.90 32.58
CA CYS A 209 7.64 9.82 33.42
C CYS A 209 7.82 9.52 34.93
N LEU A 210 7.79 8.25 35.33
CA LEU A 210 7.97 7.84 36.73
C LEU A 210 9.40 8.08 37.24
N SER A 211 10.41 7.84 36.41
CA SER A 211 11.81 8.10 36.78
C SER A 211 12.13 9.60 36.90
N ARG A 212 11.49 10.46 36.10
CA ARG A 212 11.57 11.92 36.27
C ARG A 212 10.95 12.39 37.59
N ARG A 213 9.75 11.89 37.93
CA ARG A 213 9.09 12.23 39.21
C ARG A 213 9.89 11.81 40.44
N ARG A 214 10.61 10.69 40.34
CA ARG A 214 11.43 10.20 41.45
C ARG A 214 12.69 11.05 41.68
N ARG A 215 13.32 11.55 40.62
CA ARG A 215 14.50 12.45 40.73
C ARG A 215 14.15 13.82 41.31
N GLU A 216 12.95 14.33 41.04
CA GLU A 216 12.48 15.59 41.64
C GLU A 216 12.18 15.45 43.14
N ALA A 217 11.72 14.29 43.59
CA ALA A 217 11.45 14.03 45.01
C ALA A 217 12.72 13.80 45.85
N GLU A 218 13.83 13.36 45.25
CA GLU A 218 15.12 13.17 45.92
C GLU A 218 15.97 14.47 45.98
N ALA A 219 15.54 15.54 45.29
CA ALA A 219 16.22 16.83 45.24
C ALA A 219 15.56 17.94 46.09
N ALA A 220 14.51 17.60 46.86
CA ALA A 220 13.79 18.47 47.79
C ALA A 220 14.04 18.03 49.24
#